data_AF-A0A835XXW9-F1
#
_entry.id   AF-A0A835XXW9-F1
#
_cell.length_a   1.000
_cell.length_b   1.000
_cell.length_c   1.000
_cell.angle_alpha   90.00
_cell.angle_beta   90.00
_cell.angle_gamma   90.00
#
_symmetry.space_group_name_H-M   'P 1'
#
loop_
_entity.id
_entity.type
_entity.pdbx_description
1 polymer ?
#
loop_
_entity_poly.entity_id
_entity_poly.type
_entity_poly.pdbx_seq_one_letter_code
_entity_poly.pdbx_strand_id
1 'polypeptide(L)'
;MASNGSATVHELQARIRELEATRKSRAEEAQRIIASQRTTIDRLRAENHRLGSDLANVGNTDAAAYAQMVTGAVPRPAGLTPAQTERSDKLMEVADTYQRKIDVEQRQLESLEREVELAQAQLLAAQRDVGGHSGSRNIQVAPAKAVKALETRLEQAQKRFNEHIAANRDLKQQIDAATRRQAGMEQVRAQLEREVAAVAAELQAVHEASRVAQDAKQEAFTQLQALRVAEDAEVAAFEAEMRELAVCQNTDEQLLEAQAARLMKVVAAADAAEEGGAGGGEPLDLDTLEQGAGVEAAAQQLQRAAGLSSLPETLRHYAALEQASFDAFTACNEASERIAGLQREARELQAEIRSLETEAVAGRQSEAIRVVLCKRDAAHRRAEGILERRLAVERRVTMLRTGVLSCLRKLGASAAADSWEASAPSPLAPSVLDDPDAPLPCLAACAHVMAGLALLEQRAAAIVAVQGTLVGRSATKSRPASSGRPPSAALPSTLGPSASSASAGGGPARSLSMASASSKGGPGLPVGRSASVASNGSGAGLRGGAGGRPEMIEESDDEDEMPLTREQIQARSASRSSRG
;
A
#
# COMPACT_ATOMS: atom_id res chain seq x y z
N MET A 1 -159.49 55.01 35.11
CA MET A 1 -159.68 56.48 35.12
C MET A 1 -160.07 56.90 36.54
N ALA A 2 -159.29 57.79 37.15
CA ALA A 2 -159.67 58.66 38.26
C ALA A 2 -160.02 58.06 39.65
N SER A 3 -159.10 57.34 40.29
CA SER A 3 -158.91 57.50 41.76
C SER A 3 -157.48 57.16 42.21
N ASN A 4 -156.53 57.38 41.30
CA ASN A 4 -155.07 57.23 41.47
C ASN A 4 -154.43 58.39 42.27
N GLY A 5 -155.20 59.14 43.07
CA GLY A 5 -154.75 60.42 43.64
C GLY A 5 -154.63 60.46 45.16
N SER A 6 -155.66 60.04 45.91
CA SER A 6 -155.63 60.19 47.37
C SER A 6 -154.94 59.03 48.09
N ALA A 7 -155.10 57.80 47.57
CA ALA A 7 -154.35 56.64 48.04
C ALA A 7 -152.84 56.82 47.79
N THR A 8 -152.48 57.39 46.63
CA THR A 8 -151.09 57.69 46.28
C THR A 8 -150.50 58.83 47.12
N VAL A 9 -151.29 59.85 47.52
CA VAL A 9 -150.83 60.92 48.42
C VAL A 9 -150.61 60.40 49.85
N HIS A 10 -151.48 59.56 50.39
CA HIS A 10 -151.27 58.95 51.71
C HIS A 10 -150.10 57.96 51.71
N GLU A 11 -149.96 57.18 50.63
CA GLU A 11 -148.80 56.31 50.42
C GLU A 11 -147.51 57.12 50.30
N LEU A 12 -147.52 58.25 49.59
CA LEU A 12 -146.39 59.18 49.50
C LEU A 12 -146.08 59.85 50.85
N GLN A 13 -147.07 60.25 51.66
CA GLN A 13 -146.82 60.81 53.00
C GLN A 13 -146.28 59.76 53.98
N ALA A 14 -146.78 58.52 53.92
CA ALA A 14 -146.23 57.41 54.68
C ALA A 14 -144.79 57.09 54.23
N ARG A 15 -144.54 57.10 52.91
CA ARG A 15 -143.21 56.93 52.32
C ARG A 15 -142.27 58.08 52.72
N ILE A 16 -142.74 59.33 52.78
CA ILE A 16 -141.95 60.48 53.23
C ILE A 16 -141.60 60.34 54.72
N ARG A 17 -142.53 59.94 55.59
CA ARG A 17 -142.24 59.68 57.00
C ARG A 17 -141.28 58.52 57.20
N GLU A 18 -141.42 57.46 56.41
CA GLU A 18 -140.47 56.34 56.41
C GLU A 18 -139.09 56.77 55.90
N LEU A 19 -139.03 57.62 54.87
CA LEU A 19 -137.80 58.22 54.37
C LEU A 19 -137.16 59.19 55.37
N GLU A 20 -137.94 59.94 56.14
CA GLU A 20 -137.45 60.82 57.20
C GLU A 20 -136.97 60.01 58.42
N ALA A 21 -137.67 58.95 58.80
CA ALA A 21 -137.27 58.02 59.85
C ALA A 21 -135.97 57.28 59.46
N THR A 22 -135.85 56.82 58.21
CA THR A 22 -134.62 56.20 57.71
C THR A 22 -133.49 57.21 57.56
N ARG A 23 -133.77 58.47 57.18
CA ARG A 23 -132.76 59.54 57.15
C ARG A 23 -132.27 59.89 58.56
N LYS A 24 -133.15 59.94 59.55
CA LYS A 24 -132.79 60.17 60.96
C LYS A 24 -132.02 58.97 61.53
N SER A 25 -132.48 57.75 61.28
CA SER A 25 -131.75 56.52 61.65
C SER A 25 -130.36 56.49 61.04
N ARG A 26 -130.22 56.82 59.73
CA ARG A 26 -128.92 56.91 59.06
C ARG A 26 -128.05 58.03 59.62
N ALA A 27 -128.64 59.16 60.02
CA ALA A 27 -127.90 60.26 60.63
C ALA A 27 -127.40 59.89 62.04
N GLU A 28 -128.22 59.24 62.86
CA GLU A 28 -127.84 58.75 64.19
C GLU A 28 -126.81 57.61 64.09
N GLU A 29 -126.97 56.71 63.12
CA GLU A 29 -126.00 55.64 62.84
C GLU A 29 -124.68 56.22 62.32
N ALA A 30 -124.71 57.20 61.43
CA ALA A 30 -123.52 57.94 61.00
C ALA A 30 -122.84 58.65 62.18
N GLN A 31 -123.60 59.26 63.10
CA GLN A 31 -123.04 59.87 64.31
C GLN A 31 -122.43 58.84 65.26
N ARG A 32 -123.06 57.67 65.44
CA ARG A 32 -122.48 56.56 66.24
C ARG A 32 -121.20 56.02 65.61
N ILE A 33 -121.17 55.86 64.28
CA ILE A 33 -119.99 55.44 63.53
C ILE A 33 -118.88 56.49 63.69
N ILE A 34 -119.18 57.78 63.56
CA ILE A 34 -118.21 58.86 63.75
C ILE A 34 -117.68 58.88 65.19
N ALA A 35 -118.53 58.68 66.19
CA ALA A 35 -118.12 58.61 67.59
C ALA A 35 -117.20 57.40 67.84
N SER A 36 -117.56 56.22 67.32
CA SER A 36 -116.74 55.00 67.37
C SER A 36 -115.38 55.20 66.67
N GLN A 37 -115.39 55.81 65.49
CA GLN A 37 -114.17 56.13 64.74
C GLN A 37 -113.27 57.10 65.51
N ARG A 38 -113.83 58.12 66.18
CA ARG A 38 -113.05 59.02 67.04
C ARG A 38 -112.38 58.29 68.20
N THR A 39 -113.11 57.42 68.90
CA THR A 39 -112.52 56.60 69.97
C THR A 39 -111.42 55.67 69.46
N THR A 40 -111.57 55.15 68.24
CA THR A 40 -110.54 54.31 67.59
C THR A 40 -109.32 55.14 67.21
N ILE A 41 -109.51 56.35 66.68
CA ILE A 41 -108.42 57.27 66.34
C ILE A 41 -107.64 57.68 67.60
N ASP A 42 -108.33 57.98 68.70
CA ASP A 42 -107.67 58.35 69.95
C ASP A 42 -106.90 57.17 70.55
N ARG A 43 -107.45 55.95 70.45
CA ARG A 43 -106.72 54.71 70.79
C ARG A 43 -105.47 54.52 69.95
N LEU A 44 -105.58 54.67 68.62
CA LEU A 44 -104.45 54.55 67.69
C LEU A 44 -103.41 55.66 67.89
N ARG A 45 -103.81 56.85 68.35
CA ARG A 45 -102.88 57.93 68.72
C ARG A 45 -102.14 57.61 70.02
N ALA A 46 -102.82 57.11 71.04
CA ALA A 46 -102.18 56.67 72.27
C ALA A 46 -101.22 55.50 72.01
N GLU A 47 -101.63 54.56 71.14
CA GLU A 47 -100.80 53.43 70.74
C GLU A 47 -99.60 53.88 69.89
N ASN A 48 -99.78 54.82 68.95
CA ASN A 48 -98.65 55.43 68.24
C ASN A 48 -97.71 56.19 69.16
N HIS A 49 -98.22 56.88 70.19
CA HIS A 49 -97.38 57.59 71.14
C HIS A 49 -96.57 56.60 72.00
N ARG A 50 -97.21 55.51 72.43
CA ARG A 50 -96.55 54.40 73.12
C ARG A 50 -95.51 53.71 72.23
N LEU A 51 -95.85 53.36 70.99
CA LEU A 51 -94.92 52.77 70.04
C LEU A 51 -93.78 53.75 69.71
N GLY A 52 -94.06 55.05 69.67
CA GLY A 52 -93.05 56.10 69.53
C GLY A 52 -92.11 56.17 70.73
N SER A 53 -92.62 56.05 71.96
CA SER A 53 -91.77 55.94 73.15
C SER A 53 -90.99 54.63 73.18
N ASP A 54 -91.60 53.53 72.74
CA ASP A 54 -90.95 52.22 72.66
C ASP A 54 -89.84 52.25 71.59
N LEU A 55 -90.07 52.88 70.43
CA LEU A 55 -89.07 53.11 69.38
C LEU A 55 -87.96 54.07 69.82
N ALA A 56 -88.25 55.10 70.60
CA ALA A 56 -87.23 55.96 71.16
C ALA A 56 -86.35 55.22 72.18
N ASN A 57 -86.96 54.34 72.98
CA ASN A 57 -86.24 53.48 73.92
C ASN A 57 -85.40 52.42 73.18
N VAL A 58 -85.95 51.78 72.14
CA VAL A 58 -85.23 50.81 71.30
C VAL A 58 -84.13 51.49 70.48
N GLY A 59 -84.38 52.68 69.94
CA GLY A 59 -83.39 53.47 69.21
C GLY A 59 -82.22 53.91 70.09
N ASN A 60 -82.46 54.21 71.37
CA ASN A 60 -81.40 54.49 72.34
C ASN A 60 -80.65 53.23 72.78
N THR A 61 -81.30 52.07 72.87
CA THR A 61 -80.61 50.79 73.18
C THR A 61 -79.84 50.24 71.98
N ASP A 62 -80.35 50.39 70.76
CA ASP A 62 -79.74 49.89 69.54
C ASP A 62 -78.60 50.79 69.06
N ALA A 63 -78.70 52.12 69.25
CA ALA A 63 -77.57 53.02 69.02
C ALA A 63 -76.42 52.76 70.01
N ALA A 64 -76.73 52.43 71.27
CA ALA A 64 -75.73 52.00 72.25
C ALA A 64 -75.15 50.62 71.92
N ALA A 65 -75.95 49.66 71.45
CA ALA A 65 -75.50 48.32 71.05
C ALA A 65 -74.67 48.34 69.75
N TYR A 66 -75.03 49.18 68.77
CA TYR A 66 -74.29 49.32 67.51
C TYR A 66 -72.93 50.00 67.71
N ALA A 67 -72.86 51.03 68.58
CA ALA A 67 -71.58 51.60 69.01
C ALA A 67 -70.70 50.60 69.79
N GLN A 68 -71.32 49.65 70.51
CA GLN A 68 -70.61 48.58 71.23
C GLN A 68 -70.11 47.45 70.32
N MET A 69 -70.82 47.12 69.24
CA MET A 69 -70.36 46.13 68.24
C MET A 69 -69.19 46.63 67.38
N VAL A 70 -69.16 47.93 67.05
CA VAL A 70 -68.10 48.51 66.21
C VAL A 70 -66.78 48.71 66.97
N THR A 71 -66.81 48.75 68.31
CA THR A 71 -65.62 48.96 69.16
C THR A 71 -65.06 47.70 69.82
N GLY A 72 -65.71 46.53 69.65
CA GLY A 72 -65.19 45.25 70.14
C GLY A 72 -65.15 45.11 71.68
N ALA A 73 -65.80 46.00 72.43
CA ALA A 73 -65.80 45.96 73.89
C ALA A 73 -66.88 44.99 74.41
N VAL A 74 -66.46 43.91 75.08
CA VAL A 74 -67.32 42.94 75.75
C VAL A 74 -68.19 43.65 76.82
N PRO A 75 -69.50 43.33 76.94
CA PRO A 75 -70.41 44.04 77.83
C PRO A 75 -69.95 43.94 79.29
N ARG A 76 -69.72 45.10 79.92
CA ARG A 76 -69.52 45.19 81.37
C ARG A 76 -70.89 45.02 82.04
N PRO A 77 -71.13 43.97 82.85
CA PRO A 77 -72.44 43.79 83.47
C PRO A 77 -72.62 44.87 84.55
N ALA A 78 -73.61 45.74 84.37
CA ALA A 78 -73.96 46.75 85.36
C ALA A 78 -74.59 46.06 86.58
N GLY A 79 -73.87 46.02 87.71
CA GLY A 79 -74.30 45.38 88.96
C GLY A 79 -73.21 44.62 89.72
N LEU A 80 -71.97 44.59 89.22
CA LEU A 80 -70.85 43.88 89.88
C LEU A 80 -70.27 44.68 91.06
N THR A 81 -69.97 43.98 92.15
CA THR A 81 -69.19 44.51 93.28
C THR A 81 -67.76 44.88 92.81
N PRO A 82 -67.05 45.83 93.45
CA PRO A 82 -65.72 46.26 93.02
C PRO A 82 -64.70 45.11 92.86
N ALA A 83 -64.81 44.06 93.68
CA ALA A 83 -63.99 42.84 93.56
C ALA A 83 -64.30 41.99 92.31
N GLN A 84 -65.55 41.99 91.85
CA GLN A 84 -65.95 41.28 90.63
C GLN A 84 -65.52 42.05 89.38
N THR A 85 -65.52 43.39 89.43
CA THR A 85 -65.00 44.24 88.34
C THR A 85 -63.50 44.00 88.12
N GLU A 86 -62.71 43.97 89.19
CA GLU A 86 -61.27 43.67 89.10
C GLU A 86 -60.99 42.27 88.52
N ARG A 87 -61.82 41.28 88.88
CA ARG A 87 -61.75 39.93 88.29
C ARG A 87 -62.11 39.94 86.80
N SER A 88 -63.11 40.71 86.40
CA SER A 88 -63.50 40.87 85.00
C SER A 88 -62.39 41.52 84.18
N ASP A 89 -61.76 42.58 84.70
CA ASP A 89 -60.67 43.27 84.02
C ASP A 89 -59.45 42.34 83.85
N LYS A 90 -59.10 41.55 84.89
CA LYS A 90 -58.06 40.50 84.78
C LYS A 90 -58.40 39.43 83.74
N LEU A 91 -59.66 39.02 83.65
CA LEU A 91 -60.09 38.06 82.63
C LEU A 91 -60.05 38.67 81.23
N MET A 92 -60.35 39.97 81.07
CA MET A 92 -60.20 40.68 79.80
C MET A 92 -58.73 40.81 79.39
N GLU A 93 -57.83 41.16 80.30
CA GLU A 93 -56.39 41.21 80.02
C GLU A 93 -55.84 39.84 79.58
N VAL A 94 -56.31 38.76 80.23
CA VAL A 94 -55.99 37.39 79.85
C VAL A 94 -56.56 37.06 78.47
N ALA A 95 -57.82 37.42 78.18
CA ALA A 95 -58.43 37.22 76.88
C ALA A 95 -57.69 37.97 75.77
N ASP A 96 -57.34 39.25 75.98
CA ASP A 96 -56.55 40.06 75.04
C ASP A 96 -55.15 39.47 74.82
N THR A 97 -54.53 38.95 75.89
CA THR A 97 -53.22 38.27 75.79
C THR A 97 -53.32 37.00 74.95
N TYR A 98 -54.35 36.18 75.16
CA TYR A 98 -54.58 34.98 74.35
C TYR A 98 -54.98 35.33 72.92
N GLN A 99 -55.73 36.41 72.69
CA GLN A 99 -56.07 36.87 71.35
C GLN A 99 -54.81 37.28 70.58
N ARG A 100 -53.91 38.06 71.21
CA ARG A 100 -52.61 38.40 70.59
C ARG A 100 -51.77 37.16 70.30
N LYS A 101 -51.79 36.15 71.18
CA LYS A 101 -51.11 34.88 70.92
C LYS A 101 -51.73 34.16 69.73
N ILE A 102 -53.05 34.08 69.65
CA ILE A 102 -53.77 33.49 68.51
C ILE A 102 -53.38 34.20 67.21
N ASP A 103 -53.35 35.53 67.19
CA ASP A 103 -52.97 36.29 66.00
C ASP A 103 -51.51 36.04 65.58
N VAL A 104 -50.60 35.89 66.54
CA VAL A 104 -49.19 35.54 66.27
C VAL A 104 -49.07 34.12 65.71
N GLU A 105 -49.75 33.15 66.32
CA GLU A 105 -49.77 31.75 65.85
C GLU A 105 -50.41 31.63 64.45
N GLN A 106 -51.47 32.41 64.16
CA GLN A 106 -52.08 32.46 62.83
C GLN A 106 -51.10 32.97 61.77
N ARG A 107 -50.34 34.04 62.06
CA ARG A 107 -49.30 34.54 61.14
C ARG A 107 -48.18 33.51 60.93
N GLN A 108 -47.82 32.76 61.98
CA GLN A 108 -46.83 31.69 61.87
C GLN A 108 -47.36 30.52 61.03
N LEU A 109 -48.61 30.13 61.22
CA LEU A 109 -49.28 29.12 60.39
C LEU A 109 -49.30 29.53 58.92
N GLU A 110 -49.71 30.75 58.60
CA GLU A 110 -49.68 31.23 57.21
C GLU A 110 -48.26 31.27 56.62
N SER A 111 -47.24 31.56 57.43
CA SER A 111 -45.84 31.50 56.98
C SER A 111 -45.42 30.06 56.66
N LEU A 112 -45.75 29.12 57.55
CA LEU A 112 -45.45 27.70 57.36
C LEU A 112 -46.23 27.11 56.18
N GLU A 113 -47.49 27.50 55.96
CA GLU A 113 -48.27 27.08 54.81
C GLU A 113 -47.61 27.53 53.49
N ARG A 114 -47.15 28.79 53.41
CA ARG A 114 -46.39 29.29 52.25
C ARG A 114 -45.08 28.52 52.04
N GLU A 115 -44.36 28.19 53.11
CA GLU A 115 -43.13 27.39 53.02
C GLU A 115 -43.41 25.96 52.54
N VAL A 116 -44.49 25.34 53.00
CA VAL A 116 -44.93 24.01 52.56
C VAL A 116 -45.31 24.03 51.08
N GLU A 117 -46.06 25.04 50.63
CA GLU A 117 -46.40 25.21 49.22
C GLU A 117 -45.16 25.37 48.34
N LEU A 118 -44.19 26.21 48.76
CA LEU A 118 -42.92 26.38 48.06
C LEU A 118 -42.10 25.09 48.01
N ALA A 119 -42.01 24.36 49.12
CA ALA A 119 -41.29 23.08 49.18
C ALA A 119 -41.96 22.01 48.29
N GLN A 120 -43.29 21.95 48.25
CA GLN A 120 -44.03 21.07 47.35
C GLN A 120 -43.81 21.44 45.88
N ALA A 121 -43.84 22.74 45.55
CA ALA A 121 -43.55 23.23 44.20
C ALA A 121 -42.12 22.87 43.76
N GLN A 122 -41.13 23.04 44.66
CA GLN A 122 -39.74 22.64 44.42
C GLN A 122 -39.59 21.12 44.25
N LEU A 123 -40.30 20.32 45.04
CA LEU A 123 -40.29 18.85 44.91
C LEU A 123 -40.85 18.42 43.55
N LEU A 124 -41.95 19.02 43.10
CA LEU A 124 -42.54 18.73 41.78
C LEU A 124 -41.63 19.18 40.64
N ALA A 125 -40.95 20.32 40.77
CA ALA A 125 -39.96 20.78 39.79
C ALA A 125 -38.78 19.80 39.70
N ALA A 126 -38.20 19.41 40.84
CA ALA A 126 -37.11 18.42 40.89
C ALA A 126 -37.54 17.05 40.35
N GLN A 127 -38.77 16.60 40.62
CA GLN A 127 -39.31 15.36 40.04
C GLN A 127 -39.44 15.42 38.52
N ARG A 128 -39.84 16.58 37.97
CA ARG A 128 -39.88 16.82 36.51
C ARG A 128 -38.47 16.81 35.91
N ASP A 129 -37.52 17.48 36.54
CA ASP A 129 -36.14 17.59 36.05
C ASP A 129 -35.40 16.24 36.08
N VAL A 130 -35.65 15.42 37.09
CA VAL A 130 -35.07 14.06 37.21
C VAL A 130 -35.76 13.05 36.28
N GLY A 131 -36.90 13.43 35.66
CA GLY A 131 -37.61 12.59 34.69
C GLY A 131 -38.26 11.34 35.29
N GLY A 132 -38.52 11.35 36.61
CA GLY A 132 -39.04 10.21 37.36
C GLY A 132 -38.11 8.99 37.39
N HIS A 133 -38.59 7.89 37.96
CA HIS A 133 -37.84 6.62 38.08
C HIS A 133 -37.41 6.06 36.71
N SER A 134 -38.20 6.31 35.65
CA SER A 134 -37.88 5.94 34.28
C SER A 134 -36.74 6.77 33.67
N GLY A 135 -36.65 8.06 34.01
CA GLY A 135 -35.56 8.95 33.60
C GLY A 135 -34.20 8.48 34.12
N SER A 136 -34.12 8.20 35.42
CA SER A 136 -32.90 7.70 36.06
C SER A 136 -32.41 6.37 35.47
N ARG A 137 -33.31 5.42 35.21
CA ARG A 137 -32.95 4.14 34.56
C ARG A 137 -32.47 4.34 33.12
N ASN A 138 -33.08 5.26 32.35
CA ASN A 138 -32.64 5.53 30.98
C ASN A 138 -31.27 6.23 30.95
N ILE A 139 -31.01 7.15 31.89
CA ILE A 139 -29.71 7.83 32.07
C ILE A 139 -28.60 6.81 32.35
N GLN A 140 -28.89 5.71 33.06
CA GLN A 140 -27.89 4.65 33.31
C GLN A 140 -27.78 3.64 32.16
N VAL A 141 -28.89 3.28 31.51
CA VAL A 141 -28.91 2.25 30.45
C VAL A 141 -28.39 2.76 29.11
N ALA A 142 -28.63 4.03 28.76
CA ALA A 142 -28.15 4.64 27.53
C ALA A 142 -26.61 4.63 27.39
N PRO A 143 -25.80 5.09 28.37
CA PRO A 143 -24.35 5.02 28.28
C PRO A 143 -23.86 3.58 28.26
N ALA A 144 -24.47 2.65 29.02
CA ALA A 144 -24.11 1.24 28.98
C ALA A 144 -24.34 0.60 27.59
N LYS A 145 -25.43 0.94 26.90
CA LYS A 145 -25.68 0.50 25.53
C LYS A 145 -24.68 1.12 24.55
N ALA A 146 -24.34 2.39 24.72
CA ALA A 146 -23.36 3.07 23.88
C ALA A 146 -21.96 2.45 24.04
N VAL A 147 -21.53 2.16 25.27
CA VAL A 147 -20.28 1.46 25.58
C VAL A 147 -20.26 0.10 24.89
N LYS A 148 -21.29 -0.73 25.07
CA LYS A 148 -21.38 -2.04 24.40
C LYS A 148 -21.33 -1.96 22.87
N ALA A 149 -21.99 -0.95 22.28
CA ALA A 149 -21.96 -0.73 20.84
C ALA A 149 -20.57 -0.31 20.34
N LEU A 150 -19.84 0.52 21.12
CA LEU A 150 -18.47 0.91 20.81
C LEU A 150 -17.49 -0.25 21.00
N GLU A 151 -17.66 -1.07 22.03
CA GLU A 151 -16.88 -2.30 22.25
C GLU A 151 -17.06 -3.26 21.07
N THR A 152 -18.31 -3.52 20.65
CA THR A 152 -18.59 -4.39 19.49
C THR A 152 -17.96 -3.84 18.21
N ARG A 153 -17.98 -2.52 17.99
CA ARG A 153 -17.33 -1.89 16.83
C ARG A 153 -15.81 -1.97 16.91
N LEU A 154 -15.24 -1.83 18.10
CA LEU A 154 -13.80 -1.99 18.34
C LEU A 154 -13.35 -3.42 18.06
N GLU A 155 -14.08 -4.42 18.56
CA GLU A 155 -13.82 -5.84 18.29
C GLU A 155 -13.90 -6.15 16.79
N GLN A 156 -14.91 -5.62 16.09
CA GLN A 156 -15.01 -5.77 14.63
C GLN A 156 -13.84 -5.10 13.90
N ALA A 157 -13.42 -3.92 14.32
CA ALA A 157 -12.26 -3.23 13.75
C ALA A 157 -10.96 -4.00 14.01
N GLN A 158 -10.77 -4.55 15.21
CA GLN A 158 -9.63 -5.40 15.55
C GLN A 158 -9.60 -6.68 14.72
N LYS A 159 -10.76 -7.33 14.52
CA LYS A 159 -10.86 -8.51 13.67
C LYS A 159 -10.43 -8.20 12.23
N ARG A 160 -10.97 -7.13 11.64
CA ARG A 160 -10.59 -6.68 10.28
C ARG A 160 -9.10 -6.33 10.18
N PHE A 161 -8.56 -5.64 11.19
CA PHE A 161 -7.14 -5.32 11.24
C PHE A 161 -6.26 -6.57 11.25
N ASN A 162 -6.64 -7.59 12.04
CA ASN A 162 -5.93 -8.87 12.08
C ASN A 162 -6.04 -9.64 10.75
N GLU A 163 -7.21 -9.62 10.10
CA GLU A 163 -7.41 -10.18 8.76
C GLU A 163 -6.50 -9.50 7.72
N HIS A 164 -6.41 -8.15 7.74
CA HIS A 164 -5.51 -7.41 6.86
C HIS A 164 -4.03 -7.71 7.14
N ILE A 165 -3.63 -7.89 8.41
CA ILE A 165 -2.27 -8.31 8.74
C ILE A 165 -1.97 -9.71 8.20
N ALA A 166 -2.89 -10.66 8.33
CA ALA A 166 -2.73 -12.01 7.78
C ALA A 166 -2.58 -11.96 6.25
N ALA A 167 -3.49 -11.26 5.56
CA ALA A 167 -3.41 -11.07 4.11
C ALA A 167 -2.10 -10.39 3.67
N ASN A 168 -1.60 -9.41 4.44
CA ASN A 168 -0.31 -8.75 4.14
C ASN A 168 0.87 -9.72 4.30
N ARG A 169 0.84 -10.62 5.29
CA ARG A 169 1.86 -11.66 5.45
C ARG A 169 1.84 -12.64 4.27
N ASP A 170 0.65 -13.06 3.84
CA ASP A 170 0.52 -13.97 2.69
C ASP A 170 1.01 -13.31 1.39
N LEU A 171 0.66 -12.04 1.15
CA LEU A 171 1.18 -11.28 0.00
C LEU A 171 2.70 -11.15 0.04
N LYS A 172 3.30 -10.89 1.21
CA LYS A 172 4.76 -10.87 1.36
C LYS A 172 5.39 -12.21 1.02
N GLN A 173 4.82 -13.32 1.48
CA GLN A 173 5.30 -14.66 1.13
C GLN A 173 5.19 -14.94 -0.38
N GLN A 174 4.12 -14.47 -1.03
CA GLN A 174 3.94 -14.58 -2.48
C GLN A 174 4.98 -13.76 -3.25
N ILE A 175 5.26 -12.52 -2.81
CA ILE A 175 6.32 -11.68 -3.37
C ILE A 175 7.68 -12.38 -3.23
N ASP A 176 8.02 -12.87 -2.03
CA ASP A 176 9.30 -13.57 -1.79
C ASP A 176 9.42 -14.85 -2.63
N ALA A 177 8.31 -15.56 -2.88
CA ALA A 177 8.28 -16.71 -3.78
C ALA A 177 8.49 -16.28 -5.24
N ALA A 178 7.85 -15.20 -5.69
CA ALA A 178 8.01 -14.66 -7.04
C ALA A 178 9.44 -14.17 -7.29
N THR A 179 10.05 -13.45 -6.34
CA THR A 179 11.44 -12.98 -6.42
C THR A 179 12.42 -14.15 -6.50
N ARG A 180 12.21 -15.23 -5.73
CA ARG A 180 13.02 -16.45 -5.83
C ARG A 180 12.89 -17.12 -7.20
N ARG A 181 11.67 -17.19 -7.76
CA ARG A 181 11.46 -17.73 -9.12
C ARG A 181 12.14 -16.87 -10.18
N GLN A 182 12.01 -15.54 -10.08
CA GLN A 182 12.67 -14.61 -10.99
C GLN A 182 14.19 -14.78 -10.96
N ALA A 183 14.80 -14.85 -9.77
CA ALA A 183 16.24 -15.11 -9.63
C ALA A 183 16.65 -16.45 -10.27
N GLY A 184 15.84 -17.49 -10.13
CA GLY A 184 16.04 -18.77 -10.82
C GLY A 184 15.98 -18.66 -12.34
N MET A 185 15.00 -17.93 -12.88
CA MET A 185 14.87 -17.67 -14.32
C MET A 185 16.04 -16.86 -14.87
N GLU A 186 16.50 -15.83 -14.15
CA GLU A 186 17.67 -15.03 -14.52
C GLU A 186 18.95 -15.87 -14.53
N GLN A 187 19.11 -16.80 -13.58
CA GLN A 187 20.22 -17.74 -13.57
C GLN A 187 20.21 -18.67 -14.80
N VAL A 188 19.05 -19.26 -15.14
CA VAL A 188 18.90 -20.11 -16.33
C VAL A 188 19.17 -19.31 -17.61
N ARG A 189 18.64 -18.09 -17.70
CA ARG A 189 18.91 -17.19 -18.83
C ARG A 189 20.41 -16.92 -18.98
N ALA A 190 21.10 -16.60 -17.88
CA ALA A 190 22.54 -16.38 -17.92
C ALA A 190 23.36 -17.64 -18.25
N GLN A 191 22.84 -18.84 -17.96
CA GLN A 191 23.43 -20.11 -18.41
C GLN A 191 23.25 -20.28 -19.92
N LEU A 192 22.03 -20.12 -20.43
CA LEU A 192 21.74 -20.21 -21.86
C LEU A 192 22.51 -19.17 -22.69
N GLU A 193 22.63 -17.93 -22.20
CA GLU A 193 23.45 -16.90 -22.87
C GLU A 193 24.94 -17.31 -22.96
N ARG A 194 25.48 -18.00 -21.95
CA ARG A 194 26.85 -18.54 -22.00
C ARG A 194 26.98 -19.72 -22.96
N GLU A 195 26.00 -20.63 -22.98
CA GLU A 195 25.99 -21.77 -23.90
C GLU A 195 25.89 -21.31 -25.35
N VAL A 196 25.02 -20.33 -25.65
CA VAL A 196 24.93 -19.72 -26.98
C VAL A 196 26.25 -19.08 -27.39
N ALA A 197 26.91 -18.36 -26.47
CA ALA A 197 28.23 -17.78 -26.75
C ALA A 197 29.31 -18.85 -26.98
N ALA A 198 29.28 -19.95 -26.23
CA ALA A 198 30.20 -21.08 -26.41
C ALA A 198 30.01 -21.77 -27.76
N VAL A 199 28.76 -22.10 -28.13
CA VAL A 199 28.42 -22.71 -29.43
C VAL A 199 28.79 -21.77 -30.58
N ALA A 200 28.58 -20.46 -30.43
CA ALA A 200 28.99 -19.48 -31.44
C ALA A 200 30.52 -19.46 -31.63
N ALA A 201 31.30 -19.58 -30.55
CA ALA A 201 32.76 -19.68 -30.62
C ALA A 201 33.22 -21.00 -31.26
N GLU A 202 32.57 -22.13 -30.92
CA GLU A 202 32.83 -23.42 -31.55
C GLU A 202 32.52 -23.39 -33.05
N LEU A 203 31.40 -22.79 -33.46
CA LEU A 203 31.04 -22.62 -34.87
C LEU A 203 32.09 -21.79 -35.62
N GLN A 204 32.59 -20.71 -35.02
CA GLN A 204 33.68 -19.92 -35.59
C GLN A 204 34.96 -20.75 -35.75
N ALA A 205 35.33 -21.54 -34.75
CA ALA A 205 36.49 -22.43 -34.82
C ALA A 205 36.35 -23.49 -35.94
N VAL A 206 35.15 -24.07 -36.11
CA VAL A 206 34.86 -25.01 -37.21
C VAL A 206 34.95 -24.32 -38.57
N HIS A 207 34.45 -23.09 -38.71
CA HIS A 207 34.60 -22.32 -39.94
C HIS A 207 36.07 -22.02 -40.27
N GLU A 208 36.89 -21.65 -39.28
CA GLU A 208 38.32 -21.41 -39.47
C GLU A 208 39.05 -22.69 -39.89
N ALA A 209 38.78 -23.81 -39.21
CA ALA A 209 39.33 -25.12 -39.56
C ALA A 209 38.91 -25.54 -40.99
N SER A 210 37.63 -25.32 -41.34
CA SER A 210 37.14 -25.59 -42.70
C SER A 210 37.82 -24.70 -43.74
N ARG A 211 38.11 -23.43 -43.43
CA ARG A 211 38.83 -22.53 -44.33
C ARG A 211 40.26 -23.03 -44.56
N VAL A 212 40.99 -23.37 -43.50
CA VAL A 212 42.35 -23.92 -43.59
C VAL A 212 42.37 -25.21 -44.43
N ALA A 213 41.40 -26.10 -44.23
CA ALA A 213 41.29 -27.33 -45.02
C ALA A 213 41.00 -27.06 -46.51
N GLN A 214 40.17 -26.07 -46.81
CA GLN A 214 39.91 -25.64 -48.20
C GLN A 214 41.14 -25.01 -48.85
N ASP A 215 41.87 -24.15 -48.13
CA ASP A 215 43.11 -23.52 -48.60
C ASP A 215 44.16 -24.60 -48.89
N ALA A 216 44.35 -25.56 -47.97
CA ALA A 216 45.26 -26.69 -48.17
C ALA A 216 44.85 -27.58 -49.36
N LYS A 217 43.55 -27.81 -49.57
CA LYS A 217 43.05 -28.54 -50.74
C LYS A 217 43.32 -27.79 -52.04
N GLN A 218 43.14 -26.47 -52.06
CA GLN A 218 43.43 -25.63 -53.23
C GLN A 218 44.94 -25.67 -53.55
N GLU A 219 45.79 -25.58 -52.53
CA GLU A 219 47.24 -25.70 -52.69
C GLU A 219 47.66 -27.07 -53.23
N ALA A 220 47.08 -28.17 -52.71
CA ALA A 220 47.34 -29.50 -53.25
C ALA A 220 46.88 -29.63 -54.72
N PHE A 221 45.75 -29.01 -55.08
CA PHE A 221 45.26 -29.03 -56.46
C PHE A 221 46.17 -28.22 -57.40
N THR A 222 46.66 -27.05 -56.98
CA THR A 222 47.60 -26.26 -57.78
C THR A 222 48.94 -26.99 -57.94
N GLN A 223 49.44 -27.65 -56.90
CA GLN A 223 50.64 -28.50 -56.97
C GLN A 223 50.45 -29.69 -57.94
N LEU A 224 49.30 -30.38 -57.87
CA LEU A 224 48.98 -31.49 -58.77
C LEU A 224 48.89 -31.02 -60.23
N GLN A 225 48.28 -29.85 -60.47
CA GLN A 225 48.25 -29.25 -61.80
C GLN A 225 49.64 -28.87 -62.31
N ALA A 226 50.50 -28.33 -61.44
CA ALA A 226 51.89 -28.02 -61.79
C ALA A 226 52.69 -29.28 -62.15
N LEU A 227 52.52 -30.37 -61.39
CA LEU A 227 53.16 -31.66 -61.69
C LEU A 227 52.69 -32.24 -63.02
N ARG A 228 51.40 -32.14 -63.36
CA ARG A 228 50.89 -32.56 -64.68
C ARG A 228 51.53 -31.78 -65.83
N VAL A 229 51.66 -30.47 -65.68
CA VAL A 229 52.32 -29.64 -66.70
C VAL A 229 53.81 -30.01 -66.83
N ALA A 230 54.48 -30.35 -65.73
CA ALA A 230 55.86 -30.82 -65.74
C ALA A 230 55.97 -32.20 -66.42
N GLU A 231 55.08 -33.14 -66.10
CA GLU A 231 55.01 -34.48 -66.71
C GLU A 231 54.79 -34.37 -68.22
N ASP A 232 53.81 -33.57 -68.67
CA ASP A 232 53.56 -33.33 -70.10
C ASP A 232 54.79 -32.73 -70.80
N ALA A 233 55.53 -31.83 -70.14
CA ALA A 233 56.75 -31.24 -70.67
C ALA A 233 57.91 -32.25 -70.76
N GLU A 234 58.06 -33.13 -69.75
CA GLU A 234 59.05 -34.20 -69.73
C GLU A 234 58.76 -35.26 -70.81
N VAL A 235 57.49 -35.65 -70.97
CA VAL A 235 57.06 -36.57 -72.04
C VAL A 235 57.34 -35.95 -73.41
N ALA A 236 57.01 -34.68 -73.61
CA ALA A 236 57.30 -33.99 -74.86
C ALA A 236 58.82 -33.89 -75.16
N ALA A 237 59.64 -33.65 -74.12
CA ALA A 237 61.10 -33.65 -74.24
C ALA A 237 61.64 -35.04 -74.58
N PHE A 238 61.18 -36.08 -73.88
CA PHE A 238 61.56 -37.46 -74.13
C PHE A 238 61.18 -37.92 -75.55
N GLU A 239 59.97 -37.59 -76.01
CA GLU A 239 59.57 -37.88 -77.39
C GLU A 239 60.44 -37.14 -78.42
N ALA A 240 60.92 -35.94 -78.10
CA ALA A 240 61.84 -35.19 -78.95
C ALA A 240 63.21 -35.87 -79.04
N GLU A 241 63.76 -36.28 -77.90
CA GLU A 241 65.01 -37.05 -77.83
C GLU A 241 64.89 -38.40 -78.57
N MET A 242 63.79 -39.12 -78.38
CA MET A 242 63.52 -40.39 -79.08
C MET A 242 63.43 -40.19 -80.60
N ARG A 243 62.81 -39.09 -81.06
CA ARG A 243 62.77 -38.72 -82.48
C ARG A 243 64.16 -38.39 -83.02
N GLU A 244 64.98 -37.66 -82.25
CA GLU A 244 66.37 -37.35 -82.63
C GLU A 244 67.22 -38.60 -82.72
N LEU A 245 67.16 -39.48 -81.72
CA LEU A 245 67.86 -40.77 -81.72
C LEU A 245 67.43 -41.66 -82.90
N ALA A 246 66.14 -41.72 -83.21
CA ALA A 246 65.64 -42.46 -84.37
C ALA A 246 66.18 -41.90 -85.69
N VAL A 247 66.33 -40.58 -85.81
CA VAL A 247 66.97 -39.95 -86.98
C VAL A 247 68.45 -40.33 -87.05
N CYS A 248 69.19 -40.24 -85.94
CA CYS A 248 70.60 -40.66 -85.88
C CYS A 248 70.78 -42.13 -86.28
N GLN A 249 69.94 -43.02 -85.76
CA GLN A 249 69.95 -44.45 -86.12
C GLN A 249 69.68 -44.66 -87.61
N ASN A 250 68.67 -43.99 -88.18
CA ASN A 250 68.38 -44.08 -89.61
C ASN A 250 69.56 -43.58 -90.47
N THR A 251 70.23 -42.50 -90.04
CA THR A 251 71.42 -42.01 -90.73
C THR A 251 72.59 -42.99 -90.64
N ASP A 252 72.76 -43.65 -89.49
CA ASP A 252 73.78 -44.68 -89.30
C ASP A 252 73.47 -45.93 -90.13
N GLU A 253 72.21 -46.38 -90.16
CA GLU A 253 71.75 -47.48 -91.03
C GLU A 253 72.00 -47.17 -92.50
N GLN A 254 71.65 -45.97 -92.97
CA GLN A 254 71.93 -45.55 -94.35
C GLN A 254 73.45 -45.51 -94.64
N LEU A 255 74.26 -45.09 -93.67
CA LEU A 255 75.72 -45.07 -93.82
C LEU A 255 76.29 -46.48 -93.85
N LEU A 256 75.80 -47.40 -93.01
CA LEU A 256 76.13 -48.82 -93.00
C LEU A 256 75.66 -49.51 -94.28
N GLU A 257 74.45 -49.26 -94.76
CA GLU A 257 73.95 -49.75 -96.05
C GLU A 257 74.79 -49.22 -97.21
N ALA A 258 75.17 -47.95 -97.19
CA ALA A 258 76.07 -47.39 -98.18
C ALA A 258 77.47 -48.04 -98.12
N GLN A 259 77.98 -48.36 -96.93
CA GLN A 259 79.22 -49.13 -96.75
C GLN A 259 79.06 -50.58 -97.22
N ALA A 260 77.96 -51.25 -96.90
CA ALA A 260 77.65 -52.60 -97.32
C ALA A 260 77.46 -52.68 -98.84
N ALA A 261 76.84 -51.70 -99.48
CA ALA A 261 76.74 -51.59 -100.93
C ALA A 261 78.10 -51.33 -101.59
N ARG A 262 78.99 -50.56 -100.93
CA ARG A 262 80.40 -50.43 -101.36
C ARG A 262 81.14 -51.76 -101.22
N LEU A 263 80.98 -52.47 -100.11
CA LEU A 263 81.58 -53.79 -99.89
C LEU A 263 81.01 -54.83 -100.84
N MET A 264 79.70 -54.87 -101.10
CA MET A 264 79.09 -55.73 -102.13
C MET A 264 79.59 -55.38 -103.53
N LYS A 265 79.93 -54.13 -103.84
CA LYS A 265 80.62 -53.80 -105.10
C LYS A 265 82.06 -54.31 -105.14
N VAL A 266 82.75 -54.35 -103.99
CA VAL A 266 84.10 -54.93 -103.86
C VAL A 266 84.06 -56.46 -103.89
N VAL A 267 83.06 -57.08 -103.26
CA VAL A 267 82.80 -58.52 -103.26
C VAL A 267 82.25 -58.97 -104.61
N ALA A 268 81.36 -58.23 -105.28
CA ALA A 268 80.98 -58.52 -106.67
C ALA A 268 82.14 -58.32 -107.66
N ALA A 269 83.10 -57.44 -107.34
CA ALA A 269 84.38 -57.38 -108.06
C ALA A 269 85.33 -58.54 -107.70
N ALA A 270 85.12 -59.21 -106.57
CA ALA A 270 85.81 -60.45 -106.16
C ALA A 270 85.07 -61.74 -106.60
N ASP A 271 83.76 -61.71 -106.79
CA ASP A 271 82.89 -62.80 -107.28
C ASP A 271 82.90 -62.85 -108.82
N ALA A 272 83.45 -61.83 -109.48
CA ALA A 272 84.01 -61.97 -110.83
C ALA A 272 85.29 -62.83 -110.84
N ALA A 273 85.73 -63.36 -109.69
CA ALA A 273 86.93 -64.18 -109.56
C ALA A 273 86.78 -65.55 -108.86
N GLU A 274 85.65 -65.96 -108.25
CA GLU A 274 85.51 -67.37 -107.80
C GLU A 274 84.07 -67.91 -107.74
N GLU A 275 83.89 -69.09 -108.33
CA GLU A 275 82.76 -70.01 -108.19
C GLU A 275 82.85 -70.80 -106.86
N GLY A 276 81.70 -71.06 -106.21
CA GLY A 276 81.42 -72.38 -105.60
C GLY A 276 81.07 -72.46 -104.11
N GLY A 277 80.00 -73.23 -103.82
CA GLY A 277 79.73 -73.92 -102.54
C GLY A 277 78.61 -73.28 -101.68
N ALA A 278 77.41 -73.83 -101.45
CA ALA A 278 76.92 -75.15 -101.00
C ALA A 278 76.62 -75.24 -99.47
N GLY A 279 75.39 -75.66 -99.13
CA GLY A 279 74.93 -76.20 -97.83
C GLY A 279 74.39 -75.16 -96.85
N GLY A 280 73.33 -75.36 -96.05
CA GLY A 280 72.45 -76.48 -95.67
C GLY A 280 71.42 -75.92 -94.66
N GLY A 281 70.17 -76.42 -94.59
CA GLY A 281 69.57 -77.15 -93.44
C GLY A 281 69.80 -76.49 -92.06
N GLU A 282 68.85 -76.27 -91.15
CA GLU A 282 67.57 -76.92 -90.82
C GLU A 282 66.93 -76.11 -89.63
N PRO A 283 65.69 -76.42 -89.20
CA PRO A 283 64.90 -75.61 -88.25
C PRO A 283 65.31 -75.86 -86.80
N LEU A 284 65.26 -74.80 -85.97
CA LEU A 284 65.60 -74.91 -84.55
C LEU A 284 64.40 -75.28 -83.68
N ASP A 285 64.63 -76.44 -83.06
CA ASP A 285 63.87 -77.24 -82.13
C ASP A 285 63.63 -76.55 -80.78
N LEU A 286 62.46 -76.78 -80.18
CA LEU A 286 61.87 -76.00 -79.10
C LEU A 286 61.91 -76.72 -77.74
N ASP A 287 62.88 -77.62 -77.52
CA ASP A 287 62.85 -78.58 -76.41
C ASP A 287 64.10 -78.56 -75.47
N THR A 288 64.77 -77.43 -75.29
CA THR A 288 65.93 -77.29 -74.36
C THR A 288 65.72 -76.33 -73.19
N LEU A 289 64.51 -76.26 -72.62
CA LEU A 289 64.16 -75.29 -71.58
C LEU A 289 64.12 -75.84 -70.14
N GLU A 290 64.81 -76.93 -69.83
CA GLU A 290 64.70 -77.56 -68.49
C GLU A 290 65.99 -77.79 -67.71
N GLN A 291 67.15 -77.29 -68.16
CA GLN A 291 68.40 -77.51 -67.42
C GLN A 291 69.28 -76.24 -67.35
N GLY A 292 69.35 -75.63 -66.16
CA GLY A 292 70.44 -74.74 -65.73
C GLY A 292 70.56 -73.33 -66.33
N ALA A 293 69.93 -73.02 -67.46
CA ALA A 293 70.13 -71.75 -68.16
C ALA A 293 69.35 -70.55 -67.59
N GLY A 294 68.39 -70.76 -66.69
CA GLY A 294 67.49 -69.70 -66.20
C GLY A 294 68.18 -68.64 -65.34
N VAL A 295 69.18 -69.01 -64.54
CA VAL A 295 69.86 -68.05 -63.63
C VAL A 295 70.87 -67.19 -64.40
N GLU A 296 71.56 -67.78 -65.38
CA GLU A 296 72.52 -67.07 -66.22
C GLU A 296 71.80 -66.19 -67.27
N ALA A 297 70.67 -66.65 -67.81
CA ALA A 297 69.82 -65.85 -68.68
C ALA A 297 69.14 -64.69 -67.93
N ALA A 298 68.66 -64.91 -66.70
CA ALA A 298 68.12 -63.85 -65.84
C ALA A 298 69.20 -62.85 -65.42
N ALA A 299 70.42 -63.32 -65.13
CA ALA A 299 71.56 -62.48 -64.85
C ALA A 299 71.96 -61.62 -66.05
N GLN A 300 71.95 -62.17 -67.27
CA GLN A 300 72.16 -61.40 -68.50
C GLN A 300 71.00 -60.43 -68.80
N GLN A 301 69.76 -60.77 -68.45
CA GLN A 301 68.60 -59.87 -68.56
C GLN A 301 68.72 -58.69 -67.59
N LEU A 302 69.10 -58.94 -66.34
CA LEU A 302 69.39 -57.91 -65.34
C LEU A 302 70.59 -57.04 -65.75
N GLN A 303 71.61 -57.64 -66.36
CA GLN A 303 72.77 -56.93 -66.88
C GLN A 303 72.40 -56.00 -68.05
N ARG A 304 71.55 -56.48 -68.98
CA ARG A 304 71.01 -55.67 -70.09
C ARG A 304 70.08 -54.57 -69.59
N ALA A 305 69.24 -54.84 -68.59
CA ALA A 305 68.30 -53.86 -68.02
C ALA A 305 69.00 -52.78 -67.18
N ALA A 306 70.08 -53.12 -66.47
CA ALA A 306 70.86 -52.17 -65.68
C ALA A 306 71.90 -51.39 -66.50
N GLY A 307 72.18 -51.79 -67.75
CA GLY A 307 73.14 -51.11 -68.63
C GLY A 307 74.61 -51.23 -68.19
N LEU A 308 74.95 -52.21 -67.36
CA LEU A 308 76.29 -52.37 -66.77
C LEU A 308 77.09 -53.47 -67.50
N SER A 309 78.37 -53.20 -67.78
CA SER A 309 79.19 -54.00 -68.69
C SER A 309 79.73 -55.31 -68.09
N SER A 310 79.68 -55.49 -66.76
CA SER A 310 80.12 -56.73 -66.12
C SER A 310 79.15 -57.24 -65.04
N LEU A 311 78.89 -58.56 -65.04
CA LEU A 311 78.08 -59.25 -64.04
C LEU A 311 78.48 -58.93 -62.58
N PRO A 312 79.78 -58.88 -62.18
CA PRO A 312 80.14 -58.50 -60.82
C PRO A 312 79.82 -57.04 -60.47
N GLU A 313 79.76 -56.12 -61.43
CA GLU A 313 79.33 -54.73 -61.18
C GLU A 313 77.81 -54.64 -61.01
N THR A 314 77.04 -55.39 -61.80
CA THR A 314 75.58 -55.49 -61.64
C THR A 314 75.22 -56.05 -60.27
N LEU A 315 75.89 -57.11 -59.81
CA LEU A 315 75.68 -57.68 -58.47
C LEU A 315 76.06 -56.70 -57.36
N ARG A 316 77.15 -55.93 -57.51
CA ARG A 316 77.49 -54.88 -56.53
C ARG A 316 76.47 -53.75 -56.51
N HIS A 317 75.91 -53.37 -57.66
CA HIS A 317 74.89 -52.34 -57.76
C HIS A 317 73.59 -52.78 -57.09
N TYR A 318 73.13 -54.01 -57.35
CA TYR A 318 71.94 -54.55 -56.68
C TYR A 318 72.18 -54.79 -55.19
N ALA A 319 73.36 -55.26 -54.77
CA ALA A 319 73.70 -55.36 -53.36
C ALA A 319 73.70 -53.99 -52.67
N ALA A 320 74.14 -52.93 -53.36
CA ALA A 320 74.06 -51.55 -52.84
C ALA A 320 72.62 -51.02 -52.79
N LEU A 321 71.78 -51.35 -53.78
CA LEU A 321 70.35 -51.03 -53.77
C LEU A 321 69.59 -51.79 -52.69
N GLU A 322 69.91 -53.06 -52.48
CA GLU A 322 69.36 -53.88 -51.39
C GLU A 322 69.76 -53.30 -50.04
N GLN A 323 71.03 -52.94 -49.86
CA GLN A 323 71.49 -52.27 -48.64
C GLN A 323 70.77 -50.94 -48.41
N ALA A 324 70.65 -50.09 -49.44
CA ALA A 324 69.93 -48.82 -49.36
C ALA A 324 68.43 -49.03 -49.06
N SER A 325 67.83 -50.09 -49.60
CA SER A 325 66.44 -50.47 -49.31
C SER A 325 66.28 -50.96 -47.86
N PHE A 326 67.27 -51.69 -47.35
CA PHE A 326 67.28 -52.17 -45.96
C PHE A 326 67.46 -51.01 -44.96
N ASP A 327 68.34 -50.06 -45.28
CA ASP A 327 68.54 -48.84 -44.49
C ASP A 327 67.27 -47.96 -44.50
N ALA A 328 66.62 -47.83 -45.66
CA ALA A 328 65.35 -47.11 -45.78
C ALA A 328 64.22 -47.80 -45.00
N PHE A 329 64.14 -49.13 -45.02
CA PHE A 329 63.15 -49.88 -44.24
C PHE A 329 63.40 -49.74 -42.73
N THR A 330 64.67 -49.76 -42.31
CA THR A 330 65.06 -49.53 -40.91
C THR A 330 64.70 -48.12 -40.47
N ALA A 331 64.99 -47.10 -41.28
CA ALA A 331 64.61 -45.72 -41.02
C ALA A 331 63.09 -45.53 -40.99
N CYS A 332 62.33 -46.23 -41.83
CA CYS A 332 60.87 -46.19 -41.83
C CYS A 332 60.27 -46.85 -40.58
N ASN A 333 60.86 -47.94 -40.10
CA ASN A 333 60.47 -48.56 -38.83
C ASN A 333 60.78 -47.65 -37.63
N GLU A 334 61.98 -47.05 -37.58
CA GLU A 334 62.32 -46.06 -36.55
C GLU A 334 61.38 -44.84 -36.59
N ALA A 335 61.05 -44.34 -37.78
CA ALA A 335 60.09 -43.25 -37.94
C ALA A 335 58.69 -43.67 -37.45
N SER A 336 58.27 -44.89 -37.73
CA SER A 336 56.99 -45.45 -37.27
C SER A 336 56.95 -45.59 -35.75
N GLU A 337 58.04 -46.02 -35.12
CA GLU A 337 58.18 -46.07 -33.66
C GLU A 337 58.14 -44.67 -33.03
N ARG A 338 58.83 -43.69 -33.63
CA ARG A 338 58.78 -42.28 -33.20
C ARG A 338 57.38 -41.71 -33.33
N ILE A 339 56.66 -41.98 -34.43
CA ILE A 339 55.27 -41.57 -34.62
C ILE A 339 54.38 -42.20 -33.54
N ALA A 340 54.55 -43.49 -33.24
CA ALA A 340 53.80 -44.16 -32.17
C ALA A 340 54.14 -43.61 -30.77
N GLY A 341 55.36 -43.13 -30.55
CA GLY A 341 55.78 -42.41 -29.35
C GLY A 341 55.07 -41.06 -29.22
N LEU A 342 55.18 -40.22 -30.25
CA LEU A 342 54.53 -38.90 -30.30
C LEU A 342 53.00 -39.00 -30.18
N GLN A 343 52.38 -40.03 -30.75
CA GLN A 343 50.94 -40.29 -30.59
C GLN A 343 50.55 -40.66 -29.16
N ARG A 344 51.42 -41.36 -28.41
CA ARG A 344 51.19 -41.63 -26.99
C ARG A 344 51.30 -40.37 -26.16
N GLU A 345 52.37 -39.59 -26.35
CA GLU A 345 52.56 -38.30 -25.67
C GLU A 345 51.40 -37.34 -25.95
N ALA A 346 50.93 -37.27 -27.20
CA ALA A 346 49.76 -36.45 -27.56
C ALA A 346 48.49 -36.88 -26.82
N ARG A 347 48.27 -38.18 -26.62
CA ARG A 347 47.12 -38.70 -25.85
C ARG A 347 47.25 -38.41 -24.36
N GLU A 348 48.45 -38.52 -23.80
CA GLU A 348 48.73 -38.20 -22.40
C GLU A 348 48.49 -36.71 -22.12
N LEU A 349 49.02 -35.82 -22.95
CA LEU A 349 48.78 -34.38 -22.84
C LEU A 349 47.30 -34.01 -23.00
N GLN A 350 46.57 -34.66 -23.91
CA GLN A 350 45.11 -34.47 -24.03
C GLN A 350 44.34 -34.94 -22.79
N ALA A 351 44.77 -36.03 -22.15
CA ALA A 351 44.18 -36.50 -20.92
C ALA A 351 44.47 -35.54 -19.75
N GLU A 352 45.69 -34.99 -19.69
CA GLU A 352 46.07 -33.99 -18.69
C GLU A 352 45.30 -32.67 -18.87
N ILE A 353 45.14 -32.18 -20.11
CA ILE A 353 44.32 -31.00 -20.41
C ILE A 353 42.88 -31.20 -19.92
N ARG A 354 42.26 -32.36 -20.23
CA ARG A 354 40.90 -32.67 -19.75
C ARG A 354 40.83 -32.72 -18.22
N SER A 355 41.84 -33.30 -17.56
CA SER A 355 41.92 -33.32 -16.10
C SER A 355 41.98 -31.90 -15.53
N LEU A 356 42.89 -31.07 -16.05
CA LEU A 356 43.05 -29.68 -15.62
C LEU A 356 41.82 -28.81 -15.91
N GLU A 357 41.13 -29.04 -17.02
CA GLU A 357 39.87 -28.35 -17.33
C GLU A 357 38.77 -28.70 -16.31
N THR A 358 38.64 -29.98 -15.95
CA THR A 358 37.67 -30.41 -14.93
C THR A 358 38.00 -29.85 -13.55
N GLU A 359 39.27 -29.83 -13.16
CA GLU A 359 39.73 -29.22 -11.90
C GLU A 359 39.58 -27.68 -11.91
N ALA A 360 39.86 -27.02 -13.03
CA ALA A 360 39.73 -25.57 -13.16
C ALA A 360 38.28 -25.08 -13.15
N VAL A 361 37.32 -25.89 -13.65
CA VAL A 361 35.89 -25.57 -13.57
C VAL A 361 35.36 -25.78 -12.16
N ALA A 362 35.72 -26.89 -11.50
CA ALA A 362 35.30 -27.16 -10.11
C ALA A 362 35.94 -26.17 -9.11
N GLY A 363 37.20 -25.81 -9.29
CA GLY A 363 37.92 -24.83 -8.48
C GLY A 363 37.36 -23.41 -8.63
N ARG A 364 37.08 -22.97 -9.85
CA ARG A 364 36.50 -21.63 -10.09
C ARG A 364 35.06 -21.51 -9.59
N GLN A 365 34.25 -22.55 -9.73
CA GLN A 365 32.88 -22.56 -9.21
C GLN A 365 32.84 -22.56 -7.67
N SER A 366 33.66 -23.37 -7.02
CA SER A 366 33.73 -23.40 -5.55
C SER A 366 34.24 -22.08 -4.96
N GLU A 367 35.25 -21.45 -5.58
CA GLU A 367 35.75 -20.14 -5.15
C GLU A 367 34.72 -19.03 -5.38
N ALA A 368 34.02 -19.03 -6.52
CA ALA A 368 32.96 -18.07 -6.80
C ALA A 368 31.80 -18.18 -5.79
N ILE A 369 31.37 -19.41 -5.47
CA ILE A 369 30.36 -19.67 -4.44
C ILE A 369 30.84 -19.18 -3.08
N ARG A 370 32.09 -19.47 -2.70
CA ARG A 370 32.69 -19.01 -1.43
C ARG A 370 32.73 -17.49 -1.33
N VAL A 371 33.11 -16.79 -2.39
CA VAL A 371 33.14 -15.31 -2.43
C VAL A 371 31.73 -14.73 -2.30
N VAL A 372 30.74 -15.31 -2.97
CA VAL A 372 29.34 -14.86 -2.87
C VAL A 372 28.77 -15.09 -1.47
N LEU A 373 29.06 -16.25 -0.86
CA LEU A 373 28.65 -16.54 0.52
C LEU A 373 29.32 -15.59 1.52
N CYS A 374 30.63 -15.32 1.39
CA CYS A 374 31.32 -14.32 2.21
C CYS A 374 30.72 -12.90 2.04
N LYS A 375 30.37 -12.50 0.81
CA LYS A 375 29.73 -11.21 0.55
C LYS A 375 28.34 -11.12 1.19
N ARG A 376 27.54 -12.20 1.11
CA ARG A 376 26.24 -12.33 1.75
C ARG A 376 26.36 -12.21 3.27
N ASP A 377 27.27 -12.96 3.87
CA ASP A 377 27.46 -12.97 5.33
C ASP A 377 27.98 -11.61 5.84
N ALA A 378 28.87 -10.95 5.09
CA ALA A 378 29.31 -9.59 5.38
C ALA A 378 28.18 -8.54 5.23
N ALA A 379 27.24 -8.74 4.30
CA ALA A 379 26.05 -7.91 4.19
C ALA A 379 25.10 -8.12 5.38
N HIS A 380 24.87 -9.38 5.80
CA HIS A 380 24.07 -9.70 6.98
C HIS A 380 24.62 -9.07 8.25
N ARG A 381 25.93 -9.22 8.53
CA ARG A 381 26.55 -8.57 9.70
C ARG A 381 26.44 -7.05 9.68
N ARG A 382 26.53 -6.43 8.50
CA ARG A 382 26.32 -4.98 8.35
C ARG A 382 24.88 -4.58 8.65
N ALA A 383 23.90 -5.36 8.19
CA ALA A 383 22.48 -5.13 8.47
C ALA A 383 22.18 -5.30 9.97
N GLU A 384 22.66 -6.36 10.60
CA GLU A 384 22.56 -6.58 12.05
C GLU A 384 23.17 -5.41 12.83
N GLY A 385 24.38 -4.97 12.46
CA GLY A 385 25.02 -3.82 13.10
C GLY A 385 24.30 -2.48 12.88
N ILE A 386 23.49 -2.33 11.82
CA ILE A 386 22.62 -1.16 11.63
C ILE A 386 21.38 -1.27 12.53
N LEU A 387 20.78 -2.47 12.64
CA LEU A 387 19.65 -2.73 13.53
C LEU A 387 20.02 -2.53 15.00
N GLU A 388 21.16 -3.03 15.44
CA GLU A 388 21.65 -2.82 16.81
C GLU A 388 21.87 -1.33 17.12
N ARG A 389 22.48 -0.59 16.19
CA ARG A 389 22.66 0.87 16.31
C ARG A 389 21.33 1.60 16.39
N ARG A 390 20.36 1.22 15.56
CA ARG A 390 19.00 1.76 15.59
C ARG A 390 18.32 1.50 16.93
N LEU A 391 18.35 0.26 17.43
CA LEU A 391 17.78 -0.11 18.73
C LEU A 391 18.48 0.63 19.89
N ALA A 392 19.79 0.88 19.80
CA ALA A 392 20.51 1.70 20.78
C ALA A 392 20.04 3.15 20.76
N VAL A 393 19.82 3.74 19.59
CA VAL A 393 19.27 5.11 19.45
C VAL A 393 17.83 5.17 19.96
N GLU A 394 16.97 4.22 19.60
CA GLU A 394 15.57 4.16 20.08
C GLU A 394 15.49 4.06 21.61
N ARG A 395 16.36 3.27 22.24
CA ARG A 395 16.50 3.22 23.71
C ARG A 395 16.90 4.57 24.31
N ARG A 396 17.88 5.26 23.73
CA ARG A 396 18.31 6.60 24.19
C ARG A 396 17.20 7.65 24.02
N VAL A 397 16.49 7.63 22.90
CA VAL A 397 15.34 8.53 22.64
C VAL A 397 14.22 8.28 23.65
N THR A 398 13.94 7.02 23.97
CA THR A 398 12.94 6.66 24.99
C THR A 398 13.36 7.17 26.38
N MET A 399 14.62 6.99 26.76
CA MET A 399 15.16 7.56 28.01
C MET A 399 15.04 9.09 28.05
N LEU A 400 15.42 9.78 26.97
CA LEU A 400 15.28 11.25 26.88
C LEU A 400 13.82 11.68 27.03
N ARG A 401 12.89 11.00 26.35
CA ARG A 401 11.46 11.27 26.46
C ARG A 401 10.98 11.15 27.91
N THR A 402 11.34 10.06 28.60
CA THR A 402 10.97 9.89 30.02
C THR A 402 11.60 10.97 30.92
N GLY A 403 12.83 11.40 30.63
CA GLY A 403 13.50 12.50 31.33
C GLY A 403 12.79 13.83 31.16
N VAL A 404 12.41 14.18 29.92
CA VAL A 404 11.66 15.41 29.60
C VAL A 404 10.29 15.41 30.30
N LEU A 405 9.56 14.28 30.28
CA LEU A 405 8.29 14.15 31.01
C LEU A 405 8.47 14.39 32.52
N SER A 406 9.50 13.78 33.11
CA SER A 406 9.81 13.96 34.53
C SER A 406 10.11 15.41 34.87
N CYS A 407 10.90 16.10 34.05
CA CYS A 407 11.23 17.51 34.25
C CYS A 407 10.02 18.43 34.08
N LEU A 408 9.20 18.24 33.04
CA LEU A 408 7.97 19.04 32.83
C LEU A 408 6.99 18.89 34.00
N ARG A 409 6.84 17.65 34.52
CA ARG A 409 6.02 17.39 35.72
C ARG A 409 6.59 18.09 36.96
N LYS A 410 7.91 18.04 37.18
CA LYS A 410 8.59 18.73 38.30
C LYS A 410 8.48 20.27 38.22
N LEU A 411 8.44 20.83 37.01
CA LEU A 411 8.27 22.28 36.77
C LEU A 411 6.80 22.75 36.85
N GLY A 412 5.89 21.88 37.31
CA GLY A 412 4.46 22.18 37.48
C GLY A 412 3.71 22.34 36.16
N ALA A 413 4.19 21.73 35.07
CA ALA A 413 3.57 21.75 33.75
C ALA A 413 2.96 20.38 33.38
N SER A 414 2.20 19.77 34.29
CA SER A 414 1.62 18.44 34.10
C SER A 414 0.69 18.36 32.89
N ALA A 415 -0.23 19.32 32.73
CA ALA A 415 -1.15 19.35 31.58
C ALA A 415 -0.41 19.46 30.22
N ALA A 416 0.68 20.24 30.17
CA ALA A 416 1.51 20.33 28.97
C ALA A 416 2.28 19.03 28.72
N ALA A 417 2.79 18.39 29.78
CA ALA A 417 3.45 17.09 29.69
C ALA A 417 2.52 16.00 29.14
N ASP A 418 1.27 15.94 29.62
CA ASP A 418 0.31 14.93 29.19
C ASP A 418 -0.16 15.17 27.74
N SER A 419 -0.33 16.44 27.33
CA SER A 419 -0.65 16.80 25.94
C SER A 419 0.49 16.48 24.96
N TRP A 420 1.73 16.69 25.39
CA TRP A 420 2.91 16.31 24.62
C TRP A 420 3.03 14.79 24.55
N GLU A 421 2.86 14.07 25.66
CA GLU A 421 2.90 12.60 25.69
C GLU A 421 1.85 11.97 24.78
N ALA A 422 0.64 12.54 24.74
CA ALA A 422 -0.45 12.11 23.85
C ALA A 422 -0.14 12.37 22.36
N SER A 423 0.71 13.36 22.05
CA SER A 423 1.13 13.69 20.69
C SER A 423 2.29 12.81 20.20
N ALA A 424 2.73 11.84 21.00
CA ALA A 424 3.86 11.01 20.62
C ALA A 424 3.51 10.08 19.46
N PRO A 425 4.44 9.92 18.48
CA PRO A 425 4.23 8.98 17.39
C PRO A 425 4.06 7.57 17.96
N SER A 426 2.97 6.92 17.59
CA SER A 426 2.65 5.57 18.06
C SER A 426 3.72 4.58 17.57
N PRO A 427 4.34 3.78 18.46
CA PRO A 427 5.37 2.80 18.07
C PRO A 427 4.81 1.65 17.20
N LEU A 428 3.48 1.54 17.11
CA LEU A 428 2.76 0.50 16.36
C LEU A 428 2.05 1.04 15.12
N ALA A 429 2.23 2.31 14.76
CA ALA A 429 1.70 2.81 13.50
C ALA A 429 2.38 2.02 12.35
N PRO A 430 1.63 1.23 11.57
CA PRO A 430 2.22 0.44 10.50
C PRO A 430 2.87 1.43 9.53
N SER A 431 4.18 1.30 9.36
CA SER A 431 4.92 1.99 8.32
C SER A 431 4.17 1.76 7.01
N VAL A 432 3.62 2.83 6.44
CA VAL A 432 3.17 2.82 5.05
C VAL A 432 4.43 2.55 4.24
N LEU A 433 4.62 1.30 3.88
CA LEU A 433 5.86 0.75 3.32
C LEU A 433 6.11 1.19 1.87
N ASP A 434 5.21 1.98 1.29
CA ASP A 434 5.21 2.33 -0.14
C ASP A 434 5.53 3.80 -0.44
N ASP A 435 5.84 4.64 0.56
CA ASP A 435 6.20 6.04 0.33
C ASP A 435 7.70 6.26 0.60
N PRO A 436 8.56 6.33 -0.45
CA PRO A 436 10.00 6.46 -0.31
C PRO A 436 10.42 7.82 0.31
N ASP A 437 9.50 8.78 0.37
CA ASP A 437 9.72 10.11 0.96
C ASP A 437 9.19 10.21 2.41
N ALA A 438 8.58 9.16 2.96
CA ALA A 438 8.12 9.17 4.34
C ALA A 438 9.32 9.31 5.31
N PRO A 439 9.31 10.32 6.22
CA PRO A 439 10.41 10.53 7.13
C PRO A 439 10.59 9.31 8.02
N LEU A 440 11.82 8.79 8.04
CA LEU A 440 12.19 7.61 8.82
C LEU A 440 11.63 7.73 10.25
N PRO A 441 11.04 6.68 10.84
CA PRO A 441 10.36 6.73 12.13
C PRO A 441 11.25 7.23 13.29
N CYS A 442 12.58 7.07 13.16
CA CYS A 442 13.54 7.64 14.10
C CYS A 442 13.56 9.19 14.06
N LEU A 443 13.40 9.79 12.88
CA LEU A 443 13.36 11.23 12.68
C LEU A 443 12.13 11.86 13.35
N ALA A 444 10.97 11.20 13.21
CA ALA A 444 9.73 11.61 13.87
C ALA A 444 9.84 11.54 15.40
N ALA A 445 10.47 10.48 15.93
CA ALA A 445 10.72 10.35 17.37
C ALA A 445 11.69 11.44 17.89
N CYS A 446 12.75 11.75 17.13
CA CYS A 446 13.67 12.84 17.46
C CYS A 446 12.99 14.22 17.43
N ALA A 447 12.19 14.50 16.39
CA ALA A 447 11.41 15.74 16.29
C ALA A 447 10.45 15.91 17.48
N HIS A 448 9.82 14.82 17.90
CA HIS A 448 8.95 14.81 19.08
C HIS A 448 9.70 15.16 20.38
N VAL A 449 10.90 14.59 20.59
CA VAL A 449 11.76 14.93 21.73
C VAL A 449 12.19 16.40 21.69
N MET A 450 12.54 16.92 20.51
CA MET A 450 12.89 18.35 20.35
C MET A 450 11.73 19.28 20.70
N ALA A 451 10.50 18.93 20.31
CA ALA A 451 9.31 19.70 20.71
C ALA A 451 9.11 19.71 22.24
N GLY A 452 9.39 18.58 22.91
CA GLY A 452 9.34 18.51 24.38
C GLY A 452 10.42 19.35 25.07
N LEU A 453 11.63 19.40 24.50
CA LEU A 453 12.71 20.27 25.00
C LEU A 453 12.39 21.75 24.83
N ALA A 454 11.77 22.15 23.72
CA ALA A 454 11.33 23.53 23.51
C ALA A 454 10.25 23.97 24.52
N LEU A 455 9.31 23.08 24.85
CA LEU A 455 8.32 23.30 25.92
C LEU A 455 8.98 23.48 27.29
N LEU A 456 10.02 22.68 27.57
CA LEU A 456 10.78 22.76 28.81
C LEU A 456 11.54 24.09 28.91
N GLU A 457 12.16 24.54 27.83
CA GLU A 457 12.83 25.84 27.73
C GLU A 457 11.84 26.99 27.94
N GLN A 458 10.68 26.97 27.27
CA GLN A 458 9.64 27.98 27.44
C GLN A 458 9.16 28.07 28.89
N ARG A 459 9.00 26.91 29.56
CA ARG A 459 8.58 26.88 30.97
C ARG A 459 9.67 27.38 31.91
N ALA A 460 10.92 26.98 31.69
CA ALA A 460 12.07 27.46 32.45
C ALA A 460 12.20 28.99 32.33
N ALA A 461 12.09 29.54 31.11
CA ALA A 461 12.12 30.98 30.86
C ALA A 461 10.99 31.72 31.60
N ALA A 462 9.77 31.17 31.60
CA ALA A 462 8.65 31.74 32.35
C ALA A 462 8.89 31.75 33.87
N ILE A 463 9.46 30.69 34.43
CA ILE A 463 9.81 30.63 35.86
C ILE A 463 10.86 31.68 36.20
N VAL A 464 11.92 31.80 35.37
CA VAL A 464 12.97 32.82 35.55
C VAL A 464 12.39 34.23 35.46
N ALA A 465 11.47 34.50 34.54
CA ALA A 465 10.80 35.81 34.42
C ALA A 465 9.95 36.15 35.65
N VAL A 466 9.21 35.18 36.20
CA VAL A 466 8.42 35.35 37.43
C VAL A 466 9.33 35.57 38.64
N GLN A 467 10.43 34.83 38.75
CA GLN A 467 11.41 35.05 39.82
C GLN A 467 12.13 36.40 39.68
N GLY A 468 12.47 36.83 38.45
CA GLY A 468 13.05 38.14 38.19
C GLY A 468 12.15 39.31 38.60
N THR A 469 10.83 39.17 38.43
CA THR A 469 9.86 40.19 38.86
C THR A 469 9.57 40.17 40.36
N LEU A 470 9.64 38.99 41.00
CA LEU A 470 9.54 38.86 42.47
C LEU A 470 10.78 39.39 43.20
N VAL A 471 11.98 39.12 42.66
CA VAL A 471 13.26 39.59 43.23
C VAL A 471 13.49 41.07 42.91
N GLY A 472 13.08 41.54 41.72
CA GLY A 472 13.17 42.96 41.32
C GLY A 472 12.20 43.90 42.06
N ARG A 473 11.18 43.38 42.75
CA ARG A 473 10.24 44.19 43.55
C ARG A 473 10.71 44.51 44.97
N SER A 474 11.84 43.98 45.43
CA SER A 474 12.37 44.28 46.77
C SER A 474 13.42 45.41 46.80
N ALA A 475 13.62 46.14 45.69
CA ALA A 475 14.60 47.23 45.62
C ALA A 475 14.05 48.48 44.90
N THR A 476 12.91 49.02 45.34
CA THR A 476 12.53 50.41 45.01
C THR A 476 12.24 51.21 46.28
N LYS A 477 13.31 51.59 46.98
CA LYS A 477 13.28 52.72 47.92
C LYS A 477 14.04 53.89 47.31
N SER A 478 13.26 54.78 46.69
CA SER A 478 13.44 56.24 46.55
C SER A 478 14.84 56.83 46.29
N ARG A 479 15.02 57.51 45.15
CA ARG A 479 15.41 58.95 45.09
C ARG A 479 15.32 59.53 43.67
N PRO A 480 15.14 60.86 43.52
CA PRO A 480 14.74 61.50 42.28
C PRO A 480 15.91 62.14 41.50
N ALA A 481 15.66 62.31 40.20
CA ALA A 481 16.11 63.34 39.26
C ALA A 481 17.54 63.93 39.36
N SER A 482 18.34 63.77 38.30
CA SER A 482 19.10 64.89 37.69
C SER A 482 19.74 64.50 36.34
N SER A 483 19.47 65.34 35.33
CA SER A 483 20.30 65.76 34.19
C SER A 483 21.61 65.04 33.84
N GLY A 484 21.83 64.81 32.53
CA GLY A 484 23.18 64.74 31.96
C GLY A 484 23.28 64.05 30.60
N ARG A 485 23.46 64.83 29.54
CA ARG A 485 23.92 64.41 28.19
C ARG A 485 25.49 64.38 28.19
N PRO A 486 26.16 64.01 27.08
CA PRO A 486 27.04 62.83 26.88
C PRO A 486 28.56 63.20 26.94
N PRO A 487 29.58 62.37 26.58
CA PRO A 487 29.88 61.92 25.19
C PRO A 487 30.69 60.60 24.98
N SER A 488 30.62 60.08 23.73
CA SER A 488 31.70 59.55 22.85
C SER A 488 32.66 58.39 23.23
N ALA A 489 33.15 57.76 22.15
CA ALA A 489 34.29 56.84 21.97
C ALA A 489 34.03 55.33 22.23
N ALA A 490 34.49 54.38 21.42
CA ALA A 490 35.17 54.33 20.13
C ALA A 490 35.12 52.88 19.60
N LEU A 491 35.24 52.73 18.28
CA LEU A 491 35.49 51.46 17.55
C LEU A 491 36.95 50.97 17.80
N PRO A 492 37.38 49.77 17.35
CA PRO A 492 37.70 49.57 15.93
C PRO A 492 37.26 48.24 15.31
N SER A 493 37.04 48.36 14.00
CA SER A 493 36.78 47.39 12.95
C SER A 493 38.00 46.56 12.50
N THR A 494 37.76 45.35 11.96
CA THR A 494 38.43 44.71 10.80
C THR A 494 37.59 43.47 10.41
N LEU A 495 37.44 42.94 9.20
CA LEU A 495 37.67 43.26 7.78
C LEU A 495 36.86 42.17 7.02
N GLY A 496 36.32 42.50 5.84
CA GLY A 496 35.54 41.58 4.98
C GLY A 496 36.40 40.52 4.23
N PRO A 497 35.99 39.95 3.08
CA PRO A 497 35.08 40.57 2.09
C PRO A 497 34.04 39.66 1.37
N SER A 498 32.99 40.35 0.88
CA SER A 498 32.37 40.30 -0.46
C SER A 498 31.95 38.97 -1.12
N ALA A 499 30.70 38.89 -1.57
CA ALA A 499 30.32 39.19 -2.97
C ALA A 499 28.79 39.07 -3.24
N SER A 500 28.25 40.13 -3.88
CA SER A 500 27.18 40.17 -4.91
C SER A 500 25.84 39.43 -4.68
N SER A 501 24.69 40.08 -4.45
CA SER A 501 23.91 41.06 -5.26
C SER A 501 22.89 40.43 -6.22
N ALA A 502 21.59 40.63 -5.95
CA ALA A 502 20.52 41.10 -6.85
C ALA A 502 19.15 40.88 -6.14
N SER A 503 18.49 41.88 -5.56
CA SER A 503 17.68 42.93 -6.19
C SER A 503 16.53 42.38 -7.07
N ALA A 504 15.29 42.44 -6.59
CA ALA A 504 14.29 43.41 -7.05
C ALA A 504 12.86 43.09 -6.57
N GLY A 505 12.13 44.15 -6.17
CA GLY A 505 10.73 44.36 -6.60
C GLY A 505 9.63 43.91 -5.66
N GLY A 506 9.06 44.86 -4.90
CA GLY A 506 7.86 44.66 -4.11
C GLY A 506 6.55 44.92 -4.87
N GLY A 507 5.50 44.20 -4.46
CA GLY A 507 4.05 44.55 -4.43
C GLY A 507 3.33 44.96 -5.73
N PRO A 508 1.99 45.12 -5.74
CA PRO A 508 1.02 44.94 -4.64
C PRO A 508 -0.23 44.10 -5.01
N ALA A 509 -1.13 43.98 -4.04
CA ALA A 509 -2.41 43.26 -4.06
C ALA A 509 -3.40 43.65 -5.17
N ARG A 510 -4.23 42.69 -5.62
CA ARG A 510 -5.67 42.90 -5.91
C ARG A 510 -6.49 41.61 -6.09
N SER A 511 -7.71 41.74 -5.57
CA SER A 511 -8.96 40.97 -5.56
C SER A 511 -9.48 40.23 -6.81
N LEU A 512 -10.31 39.20 -6.52
CA LEU A 512 -11.57 38.74 -7.17
C LEU A 512 -11.56 37.94 -8.49
N SER A 513 -12.08 36.70 -8.42
CA SER A 513 -13.14 36.06 -9.27
C SER A 513 -13.10 34.53 -9.04
N MET A 514 -14.13 33.85 -8.53
CA MET A 514 -15.38 33.41 -9.19
C MET A 514 -15.17 32.77 -10.57
N ALA A 515 -15.03 31.44 -10.59
CA ALA A 515 -15.37 30.62 -11.75
C ALA A 515 -15.82 29.23 -11.30
N SER A 516 -17.11 28.99 -11.50
CA SER A 516 -17.83 27.73 -11.50
C SER A 516 -17.36 26.81 -12.63
N ALA A 517 -17.22 25.51 -12.36
CA ALA A 517 -17.25 24.50 -13.40
C ALA A 517 -17.97 23.24 -12.92
N SER A 518 -19.08 22.97 -13.60
CA SER A 518 -19.92 21.79 -13.57
C SER A 518 -19.17 20.46 -13.67
N SER A 519 -19.63 19.44 -12.93
CA SER A 519 -19.59 18.08 -13.44
C SER A 519 -20.89 17.33 -13.10
N LYS A 520 -21.52 16.88 -14.20
CA LYS A 520 -22.74 16.08 -14.35
C LYS A 520 -22.94 14.98 -13.32
N GLY A 521 -24.20 14.79 -12.95
CA GLY A 521 -24.68 13.70 -12.11
C GLY A 521 -25.31 12.51 -12.85
N GLY A 522 -25.46 11.44 -12.07
CA GLY A 522 -26.52 10.43 -12.11
C GLY A 522 -26.31 9.21 -13.03
N PRO A 523 -26.92 8.03 -12.74
CA PRO A 523 -27.73 7.61 -11.58
C PRO A 523 -27.10 6.37 -10.86
N GLY A 524 -27.48 5.89 -9.67
CA GLY A 524 -28.71 5.98 -8.91
C GLY A 524 -29.51 4.67 -8.97
N LEU A 525 -29.64 4.01 -7.79
CA LEU A 525 -30.60 2.95 -7.36
C LEU A 525 -30.11 1.48 -7.31
N PRO A 526 -30.71 0.61 -6.44
CA PRO A 526 -31.13 0.86 -5.05
C PRO A 526 -30.84 -0.30 -4.07
N VAL A 527 -30.94 0.03 -2.78
CA VAL A 527 -31.08 -0.90 -1.65
C VAL A 527 -32.56 -1.21 -1.43
N GLY A 528 -32.93 -2.46 -1.12
CA GLY A 528 -34.21 -2.73 -0.47
C GLY A 528 -34.68 -4.19 -0.34
N ARG A 529 -34.64 -4.68 0.91
CA ARG A 529 -35.62 -5.56 1.61
C ARG A 529 -35.61 -7.09 1.41
N SER A 530 -35.14 -7.73 2.48
CA SER A 530 -35.87 -8.65 3.38
C SER A 530 -37.01 -9.53 2.84
N ALA A 531 -36.84 -10.86 2.99
CA ALA A 531 -37.86 -11.75 3.56
C ALA A 531 -37.24 -13.05 4.10
N SER A 532 -37.66 -13.37 5.31
CA SER A 532 -37.49 -14.61 6.09
C SER A 532 -38.34 -15.77 5.54
N VAL A 533 -37.95 -17.02 5.85
CA VAL A 533 -38.78 -18.08 6.52
C VAL A 533 -38.40 -19.51 6.09
N ALA A 534 -38.17 -20.34 7.11
CA ALA A 534 -38.43 -21.80 7.27
C ALA A 534 -37.57 -22.90 6.57
N SER A 535 -36.91 -23.65 7.47
CA SER A 535 -37.18 -25.07 7.78
C SER A 535 -36.31 -26.20 7.21
N ASN A 536 -35.81 -26.99 8.18
CA ASN A 536 -35.74 -28.45 8.28
C ASN A 536 -34.86 -29.33 7.36
N GLY A 537 -34.20 -30.29 8.04
CA GLY A 537 -33.72 -31.58 7.51
C GLY A 537 -32.20 -31.73 7.60
N SER A 538 -31.62 -32.29 8.66
CA SER A 538 -31.40 -33.74 8.87
C SER A 538 -30.83 -34.48 7.65
N GLY A 539 -29.70 -35.18 7.83
CA GLY A 539 -29.36 -36.33 6.99
C GLY A 539 -27.88 -36.53 6.72
N ALA A 540 -27.28 -37.50 7.41
CA ALA A 540 -26.03 -38.14 7.04
C ALA A 540 -26.11 -38.80 5.65
N GLY A 541 -24.98 -38.95 4.95
CA GLY A 541 -24.95 -39.82 3.78
C GLY A 541 -23.74 -39.68 2.85
N LEU A 542 -22.81 -40.61 3.04
CA LEU A 542 -21.81 -41.16 2.11
C LEU A 542 -22.03 -41.01 0.58
N ARG A 543 -20.87 -40.99 -0.11
CA ARG A 543 -20.55 -41.50 -1.47
C ARG A 543 -20.90 -40.65 -2.71
N GLY A 544 -19.89 -40.54 -3.58
CA GLY A 544 -19.94 -40.10 -4.99
C GLY A 544 -18.86 -39.04 -5.23
N GLY A 545 -17.74 -39.28 -5.92
CA GLY A 545 -17.53 -40.18 -7.04
C GLY A 545 -17.84 -39.48 -8.36
N ALA A 546 -17.09 -38.43 -8.72
CA ALA A 546 -16.98 -37.84 -10.05
C ALA A 546 -15.67 -37.03 -10.03
N GLY A 547 -14.64 -37.33 -10.83
CA GLY A 547 -14.70 -37.39 -12.28
C GLY A 547 -14.22 -36.05 -12.87
N GLY A 548 -13.03 -35.58 -12.46
CA GLY A 548 -12.38 -34.40 -13.01
C GLY A 548 -11.30 -34.82 -14.00
N ARG A 549 -11.59 -34.63 -15.29
CA ARG A 549 -10.73 -34.88 -16.46
C ARG A 549 -9.37 -34.17 -16.34
N PRO A 550 -8.28 -34.75 -16.89
CA PRO A 550 -7.05 -34.01 -17.13
C PRO A 550 -7.24 -33.04 -18.29
N GLU A 551 -6.86 -31.77 -18.09
CA GLU A 551 -6.68 -30.82 -19.19
C GLU A 551 -5.61 -31.37 -20.13
N MET A 552 -6.03 -31.66 -21.36
CA MET A 552 -5.16 -31.94 -22.48
C MET A 552 -4.45 -30.64 -22.82
N ILE A 553 -3.12 -30.64 -22.66
CA ILE A 553 -2.23 -29.67 -23.27
C ILE A 553 -2.34 -29.90 -24.78
N GLU A 554 -2.95 -28.96 -25.50
CA GLU A 554 -2.82 -28.87 -26.95
C GLU A 554 -1.37 -28.46 -27.24
N GLU A 555 -0.51 -29.46 -27.49
CA GLU A 555 0.73 -29.28 -28.25
C GLU A 555 0.32 -28.85 -29.66
N SER A 556 0.39 -27.56 -29.92
CA SER A 556 0.41 -27.00 -31.26
C SER A 556 1.78 -27.29 -31.87
N ASP A 557 1.81 -28.25 -32.79
CA ASP A 557 2.89 -28.46 -33.75
C ASP A 557 3.11 -27.19 -34.58
N ASP A 558 4.06 -26.36 -34.17
CA ASP A 558 4.62 -25.29 -35.01
C ASP A 558 5.59 -25.94 -36.01
N GLU A 559 5.03 -26.47 -37.11
CA GLU A 559 5.79 -26.97 -38.24
C GLU A 559 6.55 -25.83 -38.96
N ASP A 560 7.86 -26.01 -39.09
CA ASP A 560 8.69 -25.66 -40.23
C ASP A 560 8.39 -24.31 -40.94
N GLU A 561 8.67 -23.19 -40.27
CA GLU A 561 8.96 -21.94 -40.97
C GLU A 561 10.30 -22.05 -41.71
N MET A 562 10.25 -22.47 -42.98
CA MET A 562 11.41 -22.40 -43.86
C MET A 562 11.96 -20.96 -43.92
N PRO A 563 13.30 -20.78 -43.85
CA PRO A 563 13.89 -19.45 -43.92
C PRO A 563 13.47 -18.74 -45.21
N LEU A 564 12.91 -17.54 -45.05
CA LEU A 564 12.45 -16.67 -46.14
C LEU A 564 13.52 -16.59 -47.24
N THR A 565 13.12 -16.85 -48.48
CA THR A 565 14.04 -16.78 -49.62
C THR A 565 14.50 -15.34 -49.83
N ARG A 566 15.70 -15.19 -50.40
CA ARG A 566 16.33 -13.87 -50.66
C ARG A 566 15.42 -12.91 -51.43
N GLU A 567 14.53 -13.43 -52.28
CA GLU A 567 13.54 -12.65 -53.02
C GLU A 567 12.41 -12.11 -52.13
N GLN A 568 11.96 -12.87 -51.13
CA GLN A 568 10.93 -12.42 -50.18
C GLN A 568 11.43 -11.32 -49.25
N ILE A 569 12.73 -11.37 -48.88
CA ILE A 569 13.40 -10.31 -48.11
C ILE A 569 13.51 -9.03 -48.95
N GLN A 570 13.88 -9.15 -50.24
CA GLN A 570 13.95 -8.01 -51.14
C GLN A 570 12.56 -7.39 -51.40
N ALA A 571 11.52 -8.20 -51.60
CA ALA A 571 10.14 -7.71 -51.78
C ALA A 571 9.62 -6.95 -50.56
N ARG A 572 9.91 -7.43 -49.34
CA ARG A 572 9.55 -6.73 -48.10
C ARG A 572 10.33 -5.41 -47.94
N SER A 573 11.60 -5.38 -48.32
CA SER A 573 12.40 -4.15 -48.28
C SER A 573 11.90 -3.08 -49.27
N ALA A 574 11.45 -3.48 -50.46
CA ALA A 574 10.86 -2.59 -51.45
C ALA A 574 9.51 -2.01 -50.98
N SER A 575 8.68 -2.82 -50.33
CA SER A 575 7.37 -2.37 -49.80
C SER A 575 7.48 -1.37 -48.64
N ARG A 576 8.58 -1.40 -47.88
CA ARG A 576 8.84 -0.42 -46.81
C ARG A 576 9.34 0.93 -47.35
N SER A 577 9.97 0.93 -48.52
CA SER A 577 10.48 2.16 -49.15
C SER A 577 9.40 2.99 -49.85
N SER A 578 8.21 2.45 -50.12
CA SER A 578 7.11 3.18 -50.78
C SER A 578 6.09 3.81 -49.81
N ARG A 579 6.35 3.74 -48.50
CA ARG A 579 5.49 4.29 -47.43
C ARG A 579 6.14 5.41 -46.60
N GLY A 580 7.29 5.93 -47.06
CA GLY A 580 7.97 7.09 -46.48
C GLY A 580 7.66 8.36 -47.24
#